data_AF-A0A920B4J8-F1
#
_entry.id   AF-A0A920B4J8-F1
#
_cell.length_a   1.000
_cell.length_b   1.000
_cell.length_c   1.000
_cell.angle_alpha   90.00
_cell.angle_beta   90.00
_cell.angle_gamma   90.00
#
_symmetry.space_group_name_H-M   'P 1'
#
loop_
_entity.id
_entity.type
_entity.pdbx_description
1 polymer ?
#
loop_
_entity_poly.entity_id
_entity_poly.type
_entity_poly.pdbx_seq_one_letter_code
_entity_poly.pdbx_strand_id
1 'polypeptide(L)' 'MIKALIFLLVILFVFFLFFFSSKFKRKTLVLSLSILIIVMSVLTLALFLLENNSEEKLYIPPKYDGEKVIPGFFDEKN' A
#
# COMPACT_ATOMS: atom_id res chain seq x y z
N MET A 1 9.75 3.46 2.95
CA MET A 1 10.76 2.95 1.99
C MET A 1 10.46 1.54 1.48
N ILE A 2 10.12 0.57 2.34
CA ILE A 2 9.84 -0.82 1.93
C ILE A 2 8.69 -0.96 0.91
N LYS A 3 7.67 -0.10 1.02
CA LYS A 3 6.52 -0.06 0.09
C LYS A 3 6.92 0.33 -1.34
N ALA A 4 7.82 1.30 -1.49
CA ALA A 4 8.36 1.69 -2.79
C ALA A 4 9.23 0.58 -3.40
N LEU A 5 9.92 -0.18 -2.56
CA LEU A 5 10.72 -1.33 -2.97
C LEU A 5 9.83 -2.48 -3.45
N ILE A 6 8.72 -2.75 -2.77
CA ILE A 6 7.69 -3.71 -3.22
C ILE A 6 7.12 -3.26 -4.57
N PHE A 7 6.74 -2.00 -4.72
CA PHE A 7 6.21 -1.47 -5.98
C PHE A 7 7.21 -1.61 -7.14
N LEU A 8 8.49 -1.30 -6.91
CA LEU A 8 9.57 -1.48 -7.87
C LEU A 8 9.72 -2.96 -8.29
N LEU A 9 9.72 -3.88 -7.32
CA LEU A 9 9.90 -5.31 -7.55
C LEU A 9 8.78 -5.87 -8.43
N VAL A 10 7.55 -5.39 -8.20
CA VAL A 10 6.39 -5.82 -8.96
C VAL A 10 6.42 -5.26 -10.40
N ILE A 11 6.86 -4.01 -10.60
CA ILE A 11 7.09 -3.47 -11.96
C ILE A 11 8.14 -4.28 -12.71
N LEU A 12 9.23 -4.64 -12.04
CA LEU A 12 10.31 -5.45 -12.62
C LEU A 12 9.80 -6.84 -13.02
N PHE A 13 8.94 -7.44 -12.20
CA PHE A 13 8.33 -8.74 -12.48
C PHE A 13 7.37 -8.67 -13.69
N VAL A 14 6.58 -7.60 -13.80
CA VAL A 14 5.71 -7.35 -14.97
C VAL A 14 6.54 -7.22 -16.25
N PHE A 15 7.65 -6.46 -16.20
CA PHE A 15 8.57 -6.31 -17.32
C PHE A 15 9.21 -7.65 -17.72
N PHE A 16 9.59 -8.46 -16.73
CA PHE A 16 10.15 -9.78 -16.96
C PHE A 16 9.14 -10.71 -17.66
N LEU A 17 7.90 -10.77 -17.15
CA LEU A 17 6.83 -11.55 -17.78
C LEU A 17 6.55 -11.09 -19.21
N PHE A 18 6.55 -9.77 -19.46
CA PHE A 18 6.37 -9.22 -20.80
C PHE A 18 7.50 -9.63 -21.75
N PHE A 19 8.76 -9.57 -21.30
CA PHE A 19 9.91 -9.96 -22.10
C PHE A 19 9.88 -11.44 -22.50
N PHE A 20 9.50 -12.33 -21.58
CA PHE A 20 9.33 -13.76 -21.85
C PHE A 20 8.08 -14.10 -22.67
N SER A 21 7.16 -13.14 -22.83
CA SER A 21 5.91 -13.35 -23.54
C SER A 21 6.05 -13.46 -25.07
N SER A 22 7.23 -13.15 -25.64
CA SER A 22 7.44 -13.08 -27.11
C SER A 22 7.13 -14.38 -27.88
N LYS A 23 7.03 -15.52 -27.19
CA LYS A 23 6.70 -16.83 -27.77
C LYS A 23 5.20 -17.17 -27.78
N PHE A 24 4.33 -16.34 -27.19
CA PHE A 24 2.90 -16.63 -27.05
C PHE A 24 2.07 -16.07 -28.20
N LYS A 25 1.01 -16.79 -28.58
CA LYS A 25 0.04 -16.31 -29.57
C LYS A 25 -0.61 -15.00 -29.06
N ARG A 26 -0.91 -14.09 -29.97
CA ARG A 26 -1.43 -12.74 -29.68
C ARG A 26 -2.61 -12.73 -28.70
N LYS A 27 -3.53 -13.71 -28.82
CA LYS A 27 -4.70 -13.86 -27.92
C LYS A 27 -4.33 -14.27 -26.50
N THR A 28 -3.41 -15.22 -26.31
CA THR A 28 -2.95 -15.64 -24.99
C THR A 28 -2.12 -14.56 -24.31
N LEU A 29 -1.34 -13.80 -25.09
CA LEU A 29 -0.57 -12.67 -24.59
C LEU A 29 -1.49 -11.57 -24.04
N VAL A 30 -2.53 -11.18 -24.78
CA VAL A 30 -3.53 -10.20 -24.33
C VAL A 30 -4.28 -10.67 -23.08
N LEU A 31 -4.64 -11.96 -23.03
CA LEU A 31 -5.28 -12.54 -21.85
C LEU A 31 -4.35 -12.51 -20.62
N SER A 32 -3.09 -12.91 -20.78
CA SER A 32 -2.12 -12.86 -19.67
C SER A 32 -1.85 -11.44 -19.19
N LEU A 33 -1.78 -10.47 -20.10
CA LEU A 33 -1.53 -9.07 -19.77
C LEU A 33 -2.72 -8.45 -19.03
N SER A 34 -3.95 -8.77 -19.45
CA SER A 34 -5.17 -8.30 -18.78
C SER A 34 -5.31 -8.90 -17.38
N ILE A 35 -5.03 -10.20 -17.21
CA ILE A 35 -5.00 -10.83 -15.87
C ILE A 35 -3.96 -10.14 -14.99
N LEU A 36 -2.76 -9.89 -15.52
CA LEU A 36 -1.69 -9.21 -14.79
C LEU A 36 -2.11 -7.81 -14.35
N ILE A 37 -2.72 -7.01 -15.23
CA ILE A 37 -3.22 -5.65 -14.90
C ILE A 37 -4.28 -5.70 -13.79
N ILE A 38 -5.18 -6.69 -13.83
CA ILE A 38 -6.20 -6.87 -12.80
C ILE A 38 -5.55 -7.20 -11.45
N VAL A 39 -4.64 -8.18 -11.42
CA VAL A 39 -3.92 -8.57 -10.20
C VAL A 39 -3.15 -7.38 -9.63
N MET A 40 -2.48 -6.62 -10.49
CA MET A 40 -1.76 -5.40 -10.11
C MET A 40 -2.67 -4.35 -9.50
N SER A 41 -3.82 -4.08 -10.12
CA SER A 41 -4.77 -3.08 -9.63
C SER A 41 -5.32 -3.47 -8.26
N VAL A 42 -5.67 -4.75 -8.09
CA VAL A 42 -6.16 -5.28 -6.81
C VAL A 42 -5.08 -5.17 -5.72
N LEU A 43 -3.84 -5.53 -6.03
CA LEU A 43 -2.72 -5.45 -5.09
C LEU A 43 -2.46 -4.00 -4.65
N THR A 44 -2.51 -3.07 -5.60
CA THR A 44 -2.30 -1.63 -5.34
C THR A 44 -3.43 -1.07 -4.47
N LEU A 45 -4.68 -1.44 -4.75
CA LEU A 45 -5.84 -1.07 -3.94
C LEU A 45 -5.75 -1.64 -2.52
N ALA A 46 -5.36 -2.90 -2.37
CA ALA A 46 -5.21 -3.54 -1.06
C ALA A 46 -4.12 -2.84 -0.22
N LEU A 47 -2.99 -2.47 -0.82
CA LEU A 47 -1.94 -1.70 -0.14
C LEU A 47 -2.42 -0.31 0.28
N PHE A 48 -3.20 0.37 -0.56
CA PHE A 48 -3.78 1.68 -0.23
C PHE A 48 -4.78 1.60 0.92
N LEU A 49 -5.65 0.59 0.91
CA LEU A 49 -6.61 0.35 1.99
C LEU A 49 -5.91 -0.04 3.30
N LEU A 50 -4.78 -0.76 3.24
CA LEU A 50 -3.98 -1.08 4.41
C LEU A 50 -3.25 0.15 4.98
N GLU A 51 -2.85 1.09 4.13
CA GLU A 51 -2.25 2.38 4.56
C GLU A 51 -3.21 3.17 5.45
N ASN A 52 -4.49 3.24 5.06
CA ASN A 52 -5.51 3.96 5.82
C ASN A 52 -5.93 3.27 7.12
N ASN A 53 -5.44 2.06 7.39
CA ASN A 53 -5.63 1.36 8.65
C ASN A 53 -4.47 1.60 9.64
N SER A 54 -3.49 2.47 9.34
CA SER A 54 -2.56 2.88 10.40
C SER A 54 -3.37 3.63 11.45
N GLU A 55 -3.46 3.08 12.65
CA GLU A 55 -4.08 3.70 13.83
C GLU A 55 -3.70 5.18 13.88
N GLU A 56 -4.64 6.07 13.52
CA GLU A 56 -4.47 7.50 13.74
C GLU A 56 -4.31 7.65 15.25
N LYS A 57 -3.07 7.87 15.70
CA LYS A 57 -2.78 8.11 17.10
C LYS A 57 -3.69 9.23 17.58
N LEU A 58 -4.64 8.90 18.45
CA LEU A 58 -5.63 9.86 18.92
C LEU A 58 -4.90 10.93 19.72
N TYR A 59 -4.87 12.17 19.21
CA TYR A 59 -4.27 13.28 19.95
C TYR A 59 -5.20 13.72 21.07
N ILE A 60 -4.71 13.66 22.30
CA ILE A 60 -5.40 14.17 23.47
C ILE A 60 -4.82 15.56 23.79
N PRO A 61 -5.62 16.64 23.68
CA PRO A 61 -5.13 17.99 23.91
C PRO A 61 -4.78 18.23 25.39
N PRO A 62 -3.90 19.20 25.68
CA PRO A 62 -3.56 19.58 27.04
C PRO A 62 -4.80 20.04 27.81
N LYS A 63 -4.86 19.72 29.10
CA LYS A 63 -5.98 20.06 29.99
C LYS A 63 -5.49 20.61 31.31
N TYR A 64 -6.14 21.65 31.82
CA TYR A 64 -5.92 22.18 33.16
C TYR A 64 -6.86 21.49 34.15
N ASP A 65 -6.32 20.96 35.25
CA ASP A 65 -7.08 20.22 36.27
C ASP A 65 -7.51 21.07 37.47
N GLY A 66 -7.12 22.35 37.51
CA GLY A 66 -7.35 23.26 38.63
C GLY A 66 -6.10 23.53 39.48
N GLU A 67 -5.05 22.72 39.34
CA GLU A 67 -3.77 22.92 40.04
C GLU A 67 -2.61 23.06 39.05
N LYS A 68 -2.60 22.27 37.98
CA LYS A 68 -1.51 22.23 36.98
C LYS A 68 -2.02 21.93 35.57
N VAL A 69 -1.18 22.28 34.59
CA VAL A 69 -1.44 21.94 33.18
C VAL A 69 -0.92 20.54 32.91
N ILE A 70 -1.82 19.65 32.49
CA ILE A 70 -1.48 18.33 31.96
C ILE A 70 -1.13 18.51 30.47
N PRO A 71 0.09 18.18 30.03
CA PRO A 71 0.48 18.33 28.63
C PRO A 71 -0.31 17.36 27.74
N GLY A 72 -0.57 17.77 26.50
CA GLY A 72 -1.19 16.92 25.51
C GLY A 72 -0.26 15.78 25.10
N PHE A 73 -0.84 14.64 24.76
CA PHE A 73 -0.10 13.46 24.34
C PHE A 73 -0.86 12.71 23.25
N PHE A 74 -0.13 11.91 22.49
CA PHE A 74 -0.73 10.96 21.55
C PHE A 74 -1.02 9.66 22.30
N ASP A 75 -2.27 9.19 22.25
CA ASP A 75 -2.61 7.89 22.81
C ASP A 75 -2.15 6.79 21.85
N GLU A 76 -1.18 5.98 22.29
CA GLU A 76 -0.62 4.86 21.53
C GLU A 76 -1.33 3.53 21.84
N LYS A 77 -2.43 3.55 22.62
CA LYS A 77 -3.12 2.34 23.13
C LYS A 77 -4.35 1.87 22.35
N ASN A 78 -4.58 2.40 21.15
CA ASN A 78 -5.47 1.75 20.20
C ASN A 78 -4.64 0.98 19.20
#